data_AF-K2DB82-F1
#
_entry.id   AF-K2DB82-F1
#
_cell.length_a   1.000
_cell.length_b   1.000
_cell.length_c   1.000
_cell.angle_alpha   90.00
_cell.angle_beta   90.00
_cell.angle_gamma   90.00
#
_symmetry.space_group_name_H-M   'P 1'
#
loop_
_entity.id
_entity.type
_entity.pdbx_description
1 polymer ?
#
loop_
_entity_poly.entity_id
_entity_poly.type
_entity_poly.pdbx_seq_one_letter_code
_entity_poly.pdbx_strand_id
1 'polypeptide(L)'
;MVILYPRWAEAHFQLADTLFRLGETDPAVSSLRNCLKYEPGNLDARLLLANLYFKKGQKDAALQILDDVTEKHRGTVYGLAARSVAASIRSGRNYYQIFPPN
;
A
#
# COMPACT_ATOMS: atom_id res chain seq x y z
N MET A 1 -14.58 22.79 -9.01
CA MET A 1 -15.35 21.53 -9.05
C MET A 1 -15.02 20.75 -7.78
N VAL A 2 -15.99 20.55 -6.89
CA VAL A 2 -15.78 19.81 -5.63
C VAL A 2 -15.75 18.32 -5.96
N ILE A 3 -14.65 17.67 -5.58
CA ILE A 3 -14.34 16.27 -5.85
C ILE A 3 -15.22 15.43 -4.92
N LEU A 4 -16.26 14.78 -5.44
CA LEU A 4 -17.18 13.91 -4.67
C LEU A 4 -16.70 12.45 -4.57
N TYR A 5 -15.71 12.06 -5.37
CA TYR A 5 -15.09 10.73 -5.40
C TYR A 5 -14.05 10.37 -4.32
N PRO A 6 -13.41 11.29 -3.57
CA PRO A 6 -12.41 10.93 -2.56
C PRO A 6 -13.01 10.13 -1.41
N ARG A 7 -14.29 10.38 -1.06
CA ARG A 7 -14.97 9.67 0.02
C ARG A 7 -15.09 8.16 -0.22
N TRP A 8 -15.20 7.72 -1.47
CA TRP A 8 -15.29 6.29 -1.78
C TRP A 8 -13.93 5.61 -1.73
N ALA A 9 -12.88 6.27 -2.24
CA ALA A 9 -11.51 5.79 -2.10
C ALA A 9 -11.10 5.69 -0.63
N GLU A 10 -11.36 6.74 0.15
CA GLU A 10 -11.08 6.81 1.57
C GLU A 10 -11.86 5.74 2.36
N ALA A 11 -13.16 5.56 2.07
CA ALA A 11 -13.95 4.49 2.70
C ALA A 11 -13.39 3.09 2.39
N HIS A 12 -13.00 2.84 1.14
CA HIS A 12 -12.36 1.57 0.76
C HIS A 12 -10.99 1.38 1.41
N PHE A 13 -10.22 2.45 1.60
CA PHE A 13 -8.95 2.40 2.33
C PHE A 13 -9.16 2.07 3.81
N GLN A 14 -10.06 2.78 4.49
CA GLN A 14 -10.38 2.53 5.90
C GLN A 14 -10.93 1.11 6.13
N LEU A 15 -11.76 0.62 5.21
CA LEU A 15 -12.22 -0.75 5.23
C LEU A 15 -11.06 -1.74 5.08
N ALA A 16 -10.14 -1.50 4.14
CA ALA A 16 -8.98 -2.35 3.95
C ALA A 16 -8.04 -2.37 5.16
N ASP A 17 -7.80 -1.22 5.77
CA ASP A 17 -6.98 -1.11 6.99
C ASP A 17 -7.62 -1.89 8.14
N THR A 18 -8.93 -1.73 8.33
CA THR A 18 -9.68 -2.49 9.34
C THR A 18 -9.61 -4.00 9.09
N LEU A 19 -9.85 -4.44 7.85
CA LEU A 19 -9.75 -5.85 7.45
C LEU A 19 -8.34 -6.41 7.66
N PHE A 20 -7.32 -5.61 7.34
CA PHE A 20 -5.93 -5.99 7.57
C PHE A 20 -5.62 -6.18 9.06
N ARG A 21 -6.10 -5.27 9.92
CA ARG A 21 -5.96 -5.38 11.39
C ARG A 21 -6.71 -6.59 11.97
N LEU A 22 -7.80 -7.00 11.32
CA LEU A 22 -8.54 -8.23 11.65
C LEU A 22 -7.86 -9.51 11.10
N GLY A 23 -6.78 -9.38 10.32
CA GLY A 23 -6.09 -10.52 9.69
C GLY A 23 -6.73 -10.98 8.37
N GLU A 24 -7.82 -10.34 7.95
CA GLU A 24 -8.55 -10.62 6.71
C GLU A 24 -7.83 -10.03 5.49
N THR A 25 -6.74 -10.69 5.11
CA THR A 25 -5.81 -10.19 4.10
C THR A 25 -6.40 -10.15 2.69
N ASP A 26 -7.18 -11.17 2.28
CA ASP A 26 -7.79 -11.20 0.94
C ASP A 26 -8.90 -10.16 0.73
N PRO A 27 -9.83 -9.97 1.70
CA PRO A 27 -10.76 -8.86 1.69
C PRO A 27 -10.07 -7.49 1.68
N ALA A 28 -8.99 -7.33 2.46
CA ALA A 28 -8.23 -6.08 2.51
C ALA A 28 -7.62 -5.75 1.13
N VAL A 29 -7.01 -6.72 0.44
CA VAL A 29 -6.48 -6.56 -0.92
C VAL A 29 -7.58 -6.11 -1.90
N SER A 30 -8.77 -6.71 -1.80
CA SER A 30 -9.89 -6.37 -2.68
C SER A 30 -10.37 -4.93 -2.46
N SER A 31 -10.47 -4.51 -1.20
CA SER A 31 -10.82 -3.14 -0.82
C SER A 31 -9.77 -2.12 -1.28
N LEU A 32 -8.48 -2.42 -1.17
CA LEU A 32 -7.42 -1.55 -1.69
C LEU A 32 -7.45 -1.41 -3.20
N ARG A 33 -7.72 -2.50 -3.92
CA ARG A 33 -7.90 -2.43 -5.38
C ARG A 33 -9.06 -1.53 -5.77
N ASN A 34 -10.15 -1.54 -5.00
CA ASN A 34 -11.26 -0.62 -5.24
C ASN A 34 -10.88 0.83 -4.89
N CYS A 35 -10.16 1.06 -3.79
CA CYS A 35 -9.61 2.39 -3.48
C CYS A 35 -8.78 2.93 -4.66
N LEU A 36 -7.84 2.14 -5.17
CA LEU A 36 -6.99 2.52 -6.30
C LEU A 36 -7.74 2.66 -7.65
N LYS A 37 -8.94 2.09 -7.79
CA LYS A 37 -9.80 2.35 -8.95
C LYS A 37 -10.39 3.76 -8.92
N TYR A 38 -10.82 4.21 -7.74
CA TYR A 38 -11.42 5.55 -7.56
C TYR A 38 -10.36 6.63 -7.43
N GLU A 39 -9.25 6.33 -6.77
CA GLU A 39 -8.11 7.21 -6.60
C GLU A 39 -6.82 6.49 -6.98
N PRO A 40 -6.48 6.44 -8.28
CA PRO A 40 -5.25 5.81 -8.76
C PRO A 40 -3.98 6.48 -8.25
N GLY A 41 -4.08 7.67 -7.63
CA GLY A 41 -2.96 8.39 -7.00
C GLY A 41 -2.80 8.11 -5.51
N ASN A 42 -3.70 7.32 -4.89
CA ASN A 42 -3.67 7.09 -3.45
C ASN A 42 -2.43 6.27 -3.05
N LEU A 43 -1.48 6.95 -2.42
CA LEU A 43 -0.18 6.37 -2.11
C LEU A 43 -0.25 5.39 -0.95
N ASP A 44 -1.03 5.73 0.09
CA ASP A 44 -1.21 4.91 1.27
C ASP A 44 -1.84 3.57 0.90
N ALA A 45 -2.82 3.58 -0.01
CA ALA A 45 -3.42 2.36 -0.54
C ALA A 45 -2.42 1.49 -1.31
N ARG A 46 -1.53 2.08 -2.12
CA ARG A 46 -0.45 1.34 -2.80
C ARG A 46 0.53 0.72 -1.80
N LEU A 47 0.95 1.47 -0.78
CA LEU A 47 1.93 1.00 0.21
C LEU A 47 1.35 -0.11 1.08
N LEU A 48 0.09 0.03 1.51
CA LEU A 48 -0.60 -1.03 2.25
C LEU A 48 -0.77 -2.28 1.38
N LEU A 49 -1.10 -2.12 0.08
CA LEU A 49 -1.24 -3.25 -0.84
C LEU A 49 0.09 -4.00 -1.03
N ALA A 50 1.21 -3.28 -1.16
CA ALA A 50 2.54 -3.89 -1.21
C ALA A 50 2.87 -4.65 0.08
N ASN A 51 2.49 -4.13 1.26
CA ASN A 51 2.64 -4.83 2.53
C ASN A 51 1.87 -6.15 2.57
N LEU A 52 0.59 -6.12 2.14
CA LEU A 52 -0.24 -7.32 2.09
C LEU A 52 0.34 -8.37 1.15
N TYR A 53 0.81 -7.97 -0.04
CA TYR A 53 1.45 -8.90 -0.97
C TYR A 53 2.73 -9.51 -0.38
N PHE A 54 3.55 -8.72 0.30
CA PHE A 54 4.72 -9.24 0.99
C PHE A 54 4.35 -10.27 2.06
N LYS A 55 3.34 -10.00 2.89
CA LYS A 55 2.85 -10.93 3.91
C LYS A 55 2.27 -12.22 3.33
N LYS A 56 1.66 -12.16 2.15
CA LYS A 56 1.19 -13.34 1.40
C LYS A 56 2.31 -14.13 0.73
N GLY A 57 3.57 -13.71 0.86
CA GLY A 57 4.72 -14.31 0.18
C GLY A 57 4.86 -13.90 -1.29
N GLN A 58 3.98 -13.02 -1.79
CA GLN A 58 4.01 -12.50 -3.16
C GLN A 58 4.98 -11.32 -3.27
N LYS A 59 6.27 -11.59 -3.01
CA LYS A 59 7.33 -10.58 -2.95
C LYS A 59 7.48 -9.82 -4.27
N ASP A 60 7.37 -10.50 -5.40
CA ASP A 60 7.52 -9.87 -6.73
C ASP A 60 6.44 -8.80 -6.98
N ALA A 61 5.19 -9.10 -6.62
CA ALA A 61 4.08 -8.16 -6.74
C ALA A 61 4.26 -6.95 -5.80
N ALA A 62 4.77 -7.17 -4.58
CA ALA A 62 5.08 -6.09 -3.65
C ALA A 62 6.20 -5.18 -4.20
N LEU A 63 7.27 -5.76 -4.72
CA LEU A 63 8.39 -5.01 -5.30
C LEU A 63 7.96 -4.16 -6.49
N GLN A 64 7.16 -4.71 -7.39
CA GLN A 64 6.66 -3.98 -8.55
C GLN A 64 5.88 -2.72 -8.17
N ILE A 65 5.04 -2.79 -7.13
CA ILE A 65 4.29 -1.62 -6.63
C ILE A 65 5.23 -0.59 -6.02
N LEU A 66 6.21 -1.03 -5.23
CA LEU A 66 7.15 -0.13 -4.57
C LEU A 66 8.09 0.57 -5.54
N ASP A 67 8.50 -0.13 -6.60
CA ASP A 67 9.30 0.45 -7.67
C ASP A 67 8.50 1.54 -8.41
N ASP A 68 7.22 1.28 -8.75
CA ASP A 68 6.31 2.28 -9.35
C ASP A 68 6.15 3.52 -8.45
N VAL A 69 5.98 3.31 -7.13
CA VAL A 69 5.90 4.42 -6.16
C VAL A 69 7.20 5.21 -6.10
N THR A 70 8.34 4.53 -6.10
CA THR A 70 9.66 5.16 -6.01
C THR A 70 9.98 5.98 -7.26
N GLU A 71 9.58 5.51 -8.43
CA GLU A 71 9.73 6.25 -9.69
C GLU A 71 8.83 7.49 -9.74
N LYS A 72 7.55 7.33 -9.40
CA LYS A 72 6.57 8.44 -9.44
C LYS A 72 6.79 9.50 -8.37
N HIS A 73 7.29 9.11 -7.20
CA HIS A 73 7.46 9.99 -6.05
C HIS A 73 8.93 10.14 -5.63
N ARG A 74 9.84 10.13 -6.61
CA ARG A 74 11.28 10.28 -6.40
C ARG A 74 11.58 11.58 -5.62
N GLY A 75 12.27 11.45 -4.48
CA GLY A 75 12.68 12.58 -3.63
C GLY A 75 11.67 12.98 -2.54
N THR A 76 10.51 12.34 -2.47
CA THR A 76 9.57 12.54 -1.35
C THR A 76 9.87 11.58 -0.19
N VAL A 77 9.40 11.91 1.03
CA VAL A 77 9.50 11.03 2.20
C VAL A 77 8.88 9.66 1.91
N TYR A 78 7.78 9.61 1.18
CA TYR A 78 7.13 8.36 0.82
C TYR A 78 7.87 7.55 -0.25
N GLY A 79 8.45 8.20 -1.27
CA GLY A 79 9.30 7.52 -2.25
C GLY A 79 10.58 6.96 -1.60
N LEU A 80 11.14 7.68 -0.63
CA LEU A 80 12.24 7.19 0.21
C LEU A 80 11.81 6.01 1.09
N ALA A 81 10.62 6.09 1.69
CA ALA A 81 10.04 4.98 2.43
C ALA A 81 9.88 3.76 1.52
N ALA A 82 9.20 3.89 0.38
CA ALA A 82 9.01 2.82 -0.60
C ALA A 82 10.32 2.19 -1.07
N ARG A 83 11.36 2.99 -1.31
CA ARG A 83 12.69 2.49 -1.65
C ARG A 83 13.34 1.68 -0.52
N SER A 84 13.18 2.15 0.72
CA SER A 84 13.65 1.44 1.92
C SER A 84 12.90 0.10 2.10
N VAL A 85 11.58 0.10 1.88
CA VAL A 85 10.76 -1.12 1.85
C VAL A 85 11.33 -2.10 0.81
N ALA A 86 11.48 -1.65 -0.44
CA ALA A 86 11.88 -2.48 -1.55
C ALA A 86 13.28 -3.09 -1.32
N ALA A 87 14.20 -2.30 -0.79
CA ALA A 87 15.52 -2.77 -0.38
C ALA A 87 15.44 -3.85 0.73
N SER A 88 14.56 -3.66 1.71
CA SER A 88 14.36 -4.63 2.81
C SER A 88 13.78 -5.95 2.31
N ILE A 89 12.79 -5.90 1.42
CA ILE A 89 12.19 -7.07 0.77
C ILE A 89 13.24 -7.83 -0.05
N ARG A 90 14.04 -7.12 -0.86
CA ARG A 90 15.14 -7.70 -1.65
C ARG A 90 16.23 -8.32 -0.78
N SER A 91 16.53 -7.70 0.36
CA SER A 91 17.49 -8.20 1.35
C SER A 91 16.93 -9.33 2.22
N GLY A 92 15.66 -9.72 2.07
CA GLY A 92 15.01 -10.77 2.87
C GLY A 92 14.73 -10.38 4.32
N ARG A 93 14.77 -9.09 4.68
CA ARG A 93 14.49 -8.61 6.04
C ARG A 93 13.00 -8.36 6.26
N ASN A 94 12.53 -8.63 7.49
CA ASN A 94 11.11 -8.52 7.88
C ASN A 94 10.66 -7.05 7.94
N TYR A 95 9.53 -6.75 7.30
CA TYR A 95 9.06 -5.41 6.91
C TYR A 95 8.21 -4.64 7.97
N TYR A 96 8.19 -5.07 9.23
CA TYR A 96 7.18 -4.63 10.20
C TYR A 96 7.24 -3.17 10.73
N GLN A 97 8.11 -2.28 10.21
CA GLN A 97 8.37 -0.99 10.87
C GLN A 97 7.95 0.27 10.12
N ILE A 98 7.40 0.21 8.90
CA ILE A 98 7.23 1.45 8.10
C ILE A 98 5.88 2.15 8.34
N PHE A 99 4.86 1.42 8.80
CA PHE A 99 3.60 2.01 9.26
C PHE A 99 3.23 1.38 10.59
N PRO A 100 3.59 1.99 11.74
CA PRO A 100 3.09 1.55 13.03
C PRO A 100 1.56 1.66 13.02
N PRO A 101 0.83 0.65 13.53
CA PRO A 101 -0.58 0.83 13.84
C PRO A 101 -0.63 1.87 14.97
N ASN A 102 -1.15 3.06 14.67
CA ASN A 102 -1.59 3.97 15.74
C ASN A 102 -2.69 3.28 16.56
#